data_AF-A0A2J7ZL10-F1
#
_entry.id   AF-A0A2J7ZL10-F1
#
_cell.length_a   1.000
_cell.length_b   1.000
_cell.length_c   1.000
_cell.angle_alpha   90.00
_cell.angle_beta   90.00
_cell.angle_gamma   90.00
#
_symmetry.space_group_name_H-M   'P 1'
#
loop_
_entity.id
_entity.type
_entity.pdbx_description
1 polymer ?
#
loop_
_entity_poly.entity_id
_entity_poly.type
_entity_poly.pdbx_seq_one_letter_code
_entity_poly.pdbx_strand_id
1 'polypeptide(L)'
;MEKMNARRVMADAVLLPNGCVILLNGAQNGVAGDSATGGSSKAHFPQFWAVLYDPYAPPGNRFTRLARSQIARMYHSTAALTPDGTVLVAGCDRCDYFNVSVPYSKSPWGLPEYRVEVFYPPFYFWDARPTLLFAPEVLAYGASAELAYDSVTAKADIDGVVLMAPSSTTHSTNFNQRAVGLRILSDDNSGTLVVQGPPNRNIAPPGWYMLFLLSGQAYSGSMWVQLLL
;
A
#
# COMPACT_ATOMS: atom_id res chain seq x y z
N MET A 1 -16.87 -16.47 -12.00
CA MET A 1 -15.63 -16.59 -11.21
C MET A 1 -14.55 -15.81 -11.94
N GLU A 2 -14.00 -14.77 -11.31
CA GLU A 2 -12.87 -14.01 -11.86
C GLU A 2 -11.57 -14.75 -11.58
N LYS A 3 -10.59 -14.63 -12.49
CA LYS A 3 -9.29 -15.29 -12.35
C LYS A 3 -8.17 -14.25 -12.41
N MET A 4 -7.35 -14.24 -11.37
CA MET A 4 -6.09 -13.49 -11.39
C MET A 4 -5.21 -14.02 -12.53
N ASN A 5 -4.68 -13.11 -13.36
CA ASN A 5 -3.89 -13.42 -14.55
C ASN A 5 -2.44 -13.87 -14.25
N ALA A 6 -2.08 -14.02 -12.97
CA ALA A 6 -0.77 -14.45 -12.52
C ALA A 6 -0.91 -15.31 -11.25
N ARG A 7 -0.76 -16.64 -11.36
CA ARG A 7 -0.77 -17.53 -10.19
C ARG A 7 0.31 -17.13 -9.18
N ARG A 8 -0.05 -17.19 -7.90
CA ARG A 8 0.80 -16.74 -6.79
C ARG A 8 0.47 -17.50 -5.50
N VAL A 9 1.50 -17.89 -4.76
CA VAL A 9 1.48 -18.28 -3.35
C VAL A 9 2.35 -17.32 -2.57
N MET A 10 2.03 -17.07 -1.29
CA MET A 10 2.76 -16.13 -0.42
C MET A 10 2.84 -14.71 -1.01
N ALA A 11 1.72 -14.25 -1.56
CA ALA A 11 1.60 -12.89 -2.06
C ALA A 11 1.65 -11.88 -0.92
N ASP A 12 2.13 -10.68 -1.21
CA ASP A 12 1.75 -9.50 -0.44
C ASP A 12 0.62 -8.78 -1.19
N ALA A 13 -0.45 -8.44 -0.46
CA ALA A 13 -1.59 -7.67 -0.94
C ALA A 13 -1.61 -6.31 -0.22
N VAL A 14 -1.39 -5.23 -0.98
CA VAL A 14 -1.31 -3.87 -0.45
C VAL A 14 -2.53 -3.07 -0.88
N LEU A 15 -3.34 -2.65 0.09
CA LEU A 15 -4.48 -1.77 -0.15
C LEU A 15 -4.01 -0.32 -0.41
N LEU A 16 -4.48 0.28 -1.49
CA LEU A 16 -4.17 1.67 -1.87
C LEU A 16 -5.27 2.65 -1.40
N PRO A 17 -4.99 3.97 -1.32
CA PRO A 17 -5.97 4.97 -0.91
C PRO A 17 -7.27 4.95 -1.73
N ASN A 18 -7.17 4.70 -3.04
CA ASN A 18 -8.32 4.64 -3.95
C ASN A 18 -9.10 3.31 -3.88
N GLY A 19 -8.80 2.43 -2.92
CA GLY A 19 -9.47 1.13 -2.74
C GLY A 19 -9.01 0.02 -3.69
N CYS A 20 -8.11 0.31 -4.64
CA CYS A 20 -7.46 -0.74 -5.42
C CYS A 20 -6.46 -1.53 -4.57
N VAL A 21 -6.11 -2.74 -5.02
CA VAL A 21 -5.14 -3.60 -4.33
C VAL A 21 -4.00 -3.96 -5.27
N ILE A 22 -2.76 -3.79 -4.81
CA ILE A 22 -1.57 -4.28 -5.51
C ILE A 22 -1.20 -5.65 -4.96
N LEU A 23 -1.08 -6.63 -5.85
CA LEU A 23 -0.62 -7.98 -5.56
C LEU A 23 0.79 -8.16 -6.14
N LEU A 24 1.77 -8.34 -5.27
CA LEU A 24 3.18 -8.53 -5.61
C LEU A 24 3.82 -9.61 -4.71
N ASN A 25 5.10 -9.92 -4.93
CA ASN A 25 5.86 -10.95 -4.19
C ASN A 25 5.31 -12.38 -4.25
N GLY A 26 6.04 -13.35 -3.72
CA GLY A 26 5.66 -14.75 -3.77
C GLY A 26 6.08 -15.48 -5.05
N ALA A 27 5.54 -16.69 -5.21
CA ALA A 27 5.97 -17.64 -6.22
C ALA A 27 4.77 -18.24 -6.96
N GLN A 28 5.00 -18.88 -8.10
CA GLN A 28 3.93 -19.49 -8.87
C GLN A 28 3.47 -20.85 -8.33
N ASN A 29 4.33 -21.52 -7.55
CA ASN A 29 4.08 -22.82 -6.94
C ASN A 29 4.92 -22.98 -5.66
N GLY A 30 4.47 -23.85 -4.76
CA GLY A 30 5.17 -24.28 -3.56
C GLY A 30 4.52 -23.75 -2.29
N VAL A 31 5.28 -23.75 -1.20
CA VAL A 31 4.77 -23.43 0.13
C VAL A 31 5.70 -22.47 0.87
N ALA A 32 5.14 -21.82 1.88
CA ALA A 32 5.87 -21.05 2.88
C ALA A 32 6.83 -21.93 3.70
N GLY A 33 7.92 -21.33 4.14
CA GLY A 33 8.94 -21.96 4.97
C GLY A 33 10.26 -22.17 4.23
N ASP A 34 11.35 -21.89 4.95
CA ASP A 34 12.62 -22.58 4.77
C ASP A 34 12.53 -23.96 5.46
N SER A 35 13.57 -24.81 5.40
CA SER A 35 13.67 -25.82 6.47
C SER A 35 14.09 -25.06 7.72
N ALA A 36 13.48 -25.37 8.88
CA ALA A 36 13.80 -24.78 10.19
C ALA A 36 15.28 -24.95 10.62
N THR A 37 16.10 -25.54 9.76
CA THR A 37 17.54 -25.80 9.86
C THR A 37 18.36 -25.08 8.78
N GLY A 38 17.80 -24.11 8.05
CA GLY A 38 18.51 -23.36 6.99
C GLY A 38 18.44 -23.99 5.60
N GLY A 39 17.28 -24.50 5.20
CA GLY A 39 17.10 -25.28 3.96
C GLY A 39 16.86 -24.48 2.69
N SER A 40 16.79 -25.18 1.57
CA SER A 40 16.38 -24.59 0.29
C SER A 40 14.92 -24.12 0.31
N SER A 41 14.63 -23.13 -0.53
CA SER A 41 13.27 -22.66 -0.81
C SER A 41 12.34 -23.83 -1.09
N LYS A 42 11.18 -23.82 -0.46
CA LYS A 42 10.08 -24.74 -0.76
C LYS A 42 9.13 -24.18 -1.82
N ALA A 43 9.49 -23.05 -2.41
CA ALA A 43 8.75 -22.41 -3.47
C ALA A 43 9.59 -22.32 -4.76
N HIS A 44 8.88 -22.35 -5.87
CA HIS A 44 9.48 -22.45 -7.20
C HIS A 44 8.85 -21.43 -8.14
N PHE A 45 9.65 -20.99 -9.11
CA PHE A 45 9.25 -20.03 -10.14
C PHE A 45 8.73 -18.71 -9.52
N PRO A 46 9.63 -17.81 -9.10
CA PRO A 46 9.24 -16.51 -8.53
C PRO A 46 8.24 -15.78 -9.43
N GLN A 47 7.28 -15.08 -8.83
CA GLN A 47 6.32 -14.28 -9.59
C GLN A 47 6.77 -12.82 -9.64
N PHE A 48 7.43 -12.48 -10.74
CA PHE A 48 8.02 -11.16 -10.95
C PHE A 48 7.04 -10.07 -11.36
N TRP A 49 5.87 -10.42 -11.90
CA TRP A 49 4.89 -9.44 -12.36
C TRP A 49 4.03 -8.97 -11.20
N ALA A 50 3.89 -7.67 -10.96
CA ALA A 50 2.83 -7.15 -10.09
C ALA A 50 1.46 -7.25 -10.79
N VAL A 51 0.39 -7.28 -10.01
CA VAL A 51 -0.99 -7.29 -10.50
C VAL A 51 -1.81 -6.24 -9.75
N LEU A 52 -2.52 -5.39 -10.49
CA LEU A 52 -3.56 -4.53 -9.94
C LEU A 52 -4.86 -5.33 -9.85
N TYR A 53 -5.52 -5.25 -8.69
CA TYR A 53 -6.93 -5.57 -8.56
C TYR A 53 -7.73 -4.27 -8.37
N ASP A 54 -8.58 -3.93 -9.34
CA ASP A 54 -9.52 -2.81 -9.26
C ASP A 54 -10.93 -3.37 -8.98
N PRO A 55 -11.46 -3.22 -7.76
CA PRO A 55 -12.78 -3.73 -7.42
C PRO A 55 -13.93 -3.01 -8.14
N TYR A 56 -13.70 -1.80 -8.66
CA TYR A 56 -14.70 -0.95 -9.31
C TYR A 56 -14.79 -1.19 -10.81
N ALA A 57 -13.77 -1.84 -11.41
CA ALA A 57 -13.82 -2.22 -12.81
C ALA A 57 -14.91 -3.29 -13.09
N PRO A 58 -15.46 -3.32 -14.33
CA PRO A 58 -16.46 -4.32 -14.71
C PRO A 58 -15.95 -5.75 -14.50
N PRO A 59 -16.85 -6.72 -14.18
CA PRO A 59 -16.46 -8.10 -14.02
C PRO A 59 -15.67 -8.63 -15.23
N GLY A 60 -14.54 -9.30 -14.96
CA GLY A 60 -13.61 -9.79 -15.98
C GLY A 60 -12.49 -8.82 -16.35
N ASN A 61 -12.57 -7.55 -15.95
CA ASN A 61 -11.53 -6.54 -16.19
C ASN A 61 -10.84 -6.04 -14.91
N ARG A 62 -11.08 -6.72 -13.78
CA ARG A 62 -10.56 -6.29 -12.47
C ARG A 62 -9.09 -6.59 -12.24
N PHE A 63 -8.48 -7.50 -13.00
CA PHE A 63 -7.07 -7.86 -12.84
C PHE A 63 -6.22 -7.38 -14.01
N THR A 64 -5.27 -6.50 -13.73
CA THR A 64 -4.35 -5.94 -14.73
C THR A 64 -2.91 -6.26 -14.35
N ARG A 65 -2.16 -6.86 -15.28
CA ARG A 65 -0.72 -7.11 -15.07
C ARG A 65 0.05 -5.78 -15.16
N LEU A 66 0.90 -5.50 -14.20
CA LEU A 66 1.67 -4.26 -14.08
C LEU A 66 3.16 -4.50 -14.41
N ALA A 67 4.05 -3.65 -13.88
CA ALA A 67 5.49 -3.76 -14.07
C ALA A 67 6.08 -5.06 -13.51
N ARG A 68 7.23 -5.46 -14.06
CA ARG A 68 7.98 -6.65 -13.67
C ARG A 68 9.19 -6.26 -12.81
N SER A 69 9.32 -6.84 -11.62
CA SER A 69 10.55 -6.75 -10.81
C SER A 69 11.63 -7.68 -11.36
N GLN A 70 12.90 -7.34 -11.11
CA GLN A 70 14.05 -8.22 -11.39
C GLN A 70 14.50 -9.00 -10.15
N ILE A 71 13.88 -8.76 -9.00
CA ILE A 71 14.23 -9.35 -7.71
C ILE A 71 13.18 -10.39 -7.33
N ALA A 72 13.64 -11.60 -7.01
CA ALA A 72 12.74 -12.63 -6.50
C ALA A 72 12.39 -12.35 -5.03
N ARG A 73 11.17 -11.89 -4.80
CA ARG A 73 10.58 -11.73 -3.46
C ARG A 73 9.66 -12.92 -3.22
N MET A 74 9.99 -13.81 -2.29
CA MET A 74 9.21 -15.03 -2.04
C MET A 74 8.88 -15.14 -0.54
N TYR A 75 9.15 -16.25 0.14
CA TYR A 75 8.94 -16.34 1.58
C TYR A 75 9.71 -15.24 2.33
N HIS A 76 9.23 -14.80 3.50
CA HIS A 76 9.77 -13.64 4.23
C HIS A 76 9.90 -12.33 3.42
N SER A 77 9.27 -12.20 2.24
CA SER A 77 9.06 -10.90 1.64
C SER A 77 8.04 -10.09 2.44
N THR A 78 8.05 -8.80 2.20
CA THR A 78 7.09 -7.88 2.81
C THR A 78 6.82 -6.70 1.88
N ALA A 79 5.62 -6.12 1.97
CA ALA A 79 5.27 -4.91 1.26
C ALA A 79 4.28 -4.03 2.03
N ALA A 80 4.47 -2.72 1.94
CA ALA A 80 3.67 -1.73 2.68
C ALA A 80 3.46 -0.44 1.88
N LEU A 81 2.27 0.15 2.01
CA LEU A 81 1.98 1.49 1.51
C LEU A 81 2.81 2.53 2.28
N THR A 82 3.38 3.49 1.56
CA THR A 82 4.16 4.60 2.13
C THR A 82 3.36 5.90 2.20
N PRO A 83 3.81 6.91 2.96
CA PRO A 83 3.13 8.20 3.06
C PRO A 83 3.04 8.99 1.75
N ASP A 84 3.93 8.77 0.78
CA ASP A 84 3.86 9.40 -0.55
C ASP A 84 2.95 8.64 -1.54
N GLY A 85 2.35 7.54 -1.09
CA GLY A 85 1.42 6.73 -1.86
C GLY A 85 2.09 5.74 -2.83
N THR A 86 3.38 5.48 -2.63
CA THR A 86 4.11 4.36 -3.25
C THR A 86 4.02 3.10 -2.40
N VAL A 87 4.63 2.00 -2.86
CA VAL A 87 4.68 0.74 -2.13
C VAL A 87 6.13 0.33 -1.91
N LEU A 88 6.53 0.22 -0.65
CA LEU A 88 7.83 -0.33 -0.27
C LEU A 88 7.80 -1.85 -0.42
N VAL A 89 8.83 -2.44 -1.04
CA VAL A 89 8.95 -3.88 -1.26
C VAL A 89 10.33 -4.36 -0.79
N ALA A 90 10.34 -5.30 0.14
CA ALA A 90 11.57 -5.79 0.77
C ALA A 90 11.49 -7.28 1.14
N GLY A 91 12.54 -7.77 1.81
CA GLY A 91 12.64 -9.13 2.34
C GLY A 91 13.15 -10.16 1.33
N CYS A 92 13.45 -11.35 1.83
CA CYS A 92 14.04 -12.43 1.04
C CYS A 92 13.74 -13.83 1.59
N ASP A 93 13.59 -14.79 0.69
CA ASP A 93 13.21 -16.20 0.94
C ASP A 93 14.14 -16.98 1.86
N ARG A 94 15.40 -16.53 2.01
CA ARG A 94 16.47 -17.22 2.75
C ARG A 94 17.40 -16.26 3.50
N CYS A 95 16.79 -15.30 4.18
CA CYS A 95 17.50 -14.38 5.06
C CYS A 95 17.77 -15.11 6.40
N ASP A 96 18.66 -16.12 6.42
CA ASP A 96 18.88 -16.99 7.57
C ASP A 96 19.72 -16.32 8.69
N TYR A 97 20.83 -15.68 8.31
CA TYR A 97 21.76 -15.05 9.24
C TYR A 97 22.55 -13.94 8.53
N PHE A 98 22.36 -12.69 8.95
CA PHE A 98 23.26 -11.62 8.53
C PHE A 98 24.52 -11.68 9.39
N ASN A 99 25.63 -12.13 8.80
CA ASN A 99 26.93 -12.10 9.45
C ASN A 99 27.66 -10.80 9.05
N VAL A 100 27.85 -9.89 10.03
CA VAL A 100 28.53 -8.59 9.84
C VAL A 100 30.01 -8.71 9.44
N SER A 101 30.59 -9.91 9.53
CA SER A 101 31.96 -10.20 9.08
C SER A 101 32.06 -10.58 7.60
N VAL A 102 30.93 -10.74 6.89
CA VAL A 102 30.91 -11.03 5.45
C VAL A 102 30.67 -9.73 4.67
N PRO A 103 31.47 -9.41 3.65
CA PRO A 103 31.25 -8.23 2.82
C PRO A 103 29.86 -8.23 2.18
N TYR A 104 29.18 -7.10 2.28
CA TYR A 104 27.87 -6.90 1.64
C TYR A 104 27.98 -7.03 0.11
N SER A 105 27.15 -7.89 -0.48
CA SER A 105 27.03 -8.04 -1.93
C SER A 105 25.73 -7.39 -2.41
N LYS A 106 25.82 -6.50 -3.40
CA LYS A 106 24.66 -5.91 -4.10
C LYS A 106 24.09 -6.83 -5.19
N SER A 107 24.53 -8.08 -5.26
CA SER A 107 24.17 -8.99 -6.35
C SER A 107 22.66 -9.29 -6.33
N PRO A 108 21.93 -9.07 -7.45
CA PRO A 108 20.52 -9.46 -7.56
C PRO A 108 20.25 -10.96 -7.50
N TRP A 109 21.32 -11.75 -7.58
CA TRP A 109 21.27 -13.20 -7.60
C TRP A 109 21.89 -13.80 -6.32
N GLY A 110 22.33 -12.95 -5.40
CA GLY A 110 22.94 -13.36 -4.14
C GLY A 110 21.88 -13.79 -3.13
N LEU A 111 22.20 -14.83 -2.36
CA LEU A 111 21.60 -15.01 -1.05
C LEU A 111 22.56 -14.35 -0.05
N PRO A 112 22.12 -13.35 0.74
CA PRO A 112 20.76 -12.85 0.94
C PRO A 112 20.45 -11.56 0.15
N GLU A 113 19.18 -11.34 -0.20
CA GLU A 113 18.72 -10.13 -0.94
C GLU A 113 18.27 -9.04 0.04
N TYR A 114 19.06 -7.97 0.13
CA TYR A 114 18.87 -6.89 1.09
C TYR A 114 18.46 -5.57 0.46
N ARG A 115 18.40 -5.47 -0.86
CA ARG A 115 17.94 -4.25 -1.51
C ARG A 115 16.45 -4.12 -1.29
N VAL A 116 15.99 -2.89 -1.29
CA VAL A 116 14.58 -2.52 -1.20
C VAL A 116 14.18 -1.91 -2.53
N GLU A 117 12.97 -2.22 -2.98
CA GLU A 117 12.37 -1.61 -4.16
C GLU A 117 11.24 -0.69 -3.72
N VAL A 118 11.06 0.41 -4.46
CA VAL A 118 9.86 1.25 -4.37
C VAL A 118 9.06 0.99 -5.62
N PHE A 119 7.84 0.47 -5.45
CA PHE A 119 6.90 0.28 -6.51
C PHE A 119 5.99 1.51 -6.61
N TYR A 120 5.92 2.10 -7.79
CA TYR A 120 5.06 3.25 -8.08
C TYR A 120 3.78 2.73 -8.77
N PRO A 121 2.61 2.77 -8.11
CA PRO A 121 1.36 2.37 -8.72
C PRO A 121 1.02 3.24 -9.94
N PRO A 122 0.24 2.75 -10.93
CA PRO A 122 -0.07 3.51 -12.14
C PRO A 122 -0.61 4.93 -11.86
N PHE A 123 -1.45 5.04 -10.83
CA PHE A 123 -2.09 6.28 -10.38
C PHE A 123 -1.11 7.36 -9.91
N TYR A 124 0.11 6.97 -9.53
CA TYR A 124 1.16 7.91 -9.13
C TYR A 124 1.61 8.81 -10.29
N PHE A 125 1.46 8.33 -11.53
CA PHE A 125 1.88 9.03 -12.76
C PHE A 125 0.73 9.77 -13.45
N TRP A 126 -0.47 9.74 -12.87
CA TRP A 126 -1.61 10.43 -13.47
C TRP A 126 -1.54 11.93 -13.17
N ASP A 127 -2.10 12.72 -14.08
CA ASP A 127 -2.33 14.14 -13.84
C ASP A 127 -3.35 14.33 -12.70
N ALA A 128 -3.45 15.55 -12.19
CA ALA A 128 -4.41 15.93 -11.16
C ALA A 128 -4.30 15.16 -9.84
N ARG A 129 -3.08 14.78 -9.45
CA ARG A 129 -2.82 14.37 -8.06
C ARG A 129 -2.97 15.59 -7.13
N PRO A 130 -3.90 15.56 -6.17
CA PRO A 130 -4.06 16.66 -5.23
C PRO A 130 -2.86 16.76 -4.28
N THR A 131 -2.63 17.96 -3.73
CA THR A 131 -1.64 18.17 -2.67
C THR A 131 -2.37 18.53 -1.38
N LEU A 132 -2.23 17.69 -0.36
CA LEU A 132 -2.70 17.99 0.99
C LEU A 132 -1.71 18.96 1.64
N LEU A 133 -2.19 20.14 2.05
CA LEU A 133 -1.39 21.20 2.66
C LEU A 133 -1.56 21.27 4.18
N PHE A 134 -2.72 20.84 4.69
CA PHE A 134 -3.00 20.81 6.11
C PHE A 134 -4.00 19.71 6.46
N ALA A 135 -3.74 19.03 7.58
CA ALA A 135 -4.68 18.21 8.32
C ALA A 135 -4.43 18.40 9.82
N PRO A 136 -5.47 18.30 10.68
CA PRO A 136 -5.27 18.40 12.12
C PRO A 136 -4.50 17.19 12.64
N GLU A 137 -3.66 17.40 13.67
CA GLU A 137 -2.91 16.29 14.30
C GLU A 137 -3.84 15.23 14.91
N VAL A 138 -5.00 15.64 15.41
CA VAL A 138 -6.01 14.76 16.01
C VAL A 138 -7.33 14.92 15.26
N LEU A 139 -7.91 13.79 14.87
CA LEU A 139 -9.24 13.71 14.29
C LEU A 139 -10.20 13.07 15.28
N ALA A 140 -11.23 13.80 15.71
CA ALA A 140 -12.22 13.29 16.65
C ALA A 140 -13.32 12.48 15.93
N TYR A 141 -13.82 11.42 16.57
CA TYR A 141 -14.91 10.61 16.02
C TYR A 141 -16.19 11.43 15.88
N GLY A 142 -16.83 11.36 14.71
CA GLY A 142 -18.10 12.01 14.39
C GLY A 142 -18.07 13.54 14.31
N ALA A 143 -16.97 14.18 14.71
CA ALA A 143 -16.78 15.63 14.67
C ALA A 143 -16.32 16.11 13.29
N SER A 144 -16.57 17.37 12.98
CA SER A 144 -16.03 18.01 11.77
C SER A 144 -14.57 18.41 11.96
N ALA A 145 -13.79 18.33 10.89
CA ALA A 145 -12.42 18.81 10.81
C ALA A 145 -12.18 19.51 9.48
N GLU A 146 -11.38 20.57 9.51
CA GLU A 146 -10.95 21.30 8.34
C GLU A 146 -9.63 20.72 7.81
N LEU A 147 -9.52 20.59 6.49
CA LEU A 147 -8.32 20.24 5.74
C LEU A 147 -8.04 21.36 4.74
N ALA A 148 -6.77 21.59 4.43
CA ALA A 148 -6.39 22.50 3.34
C ALA A 148 -5.65 21.74 2.23
N TYR A 149 -5.87 22.14 0.98
CA TYR A 149 -5.30 21.52 -0.20
C TYR A 149 -4.96 22.56 -1.29
N ASP A 150 -4.04 22.20 -2.20
CA ASP A 150 -3.75 23.02 -3.38
C ASP A 150 -4.74 22.70 -4.50
N SER A 151 -5.67 23.62 -4.75
CA SER A 151 -6.66 23.55 -5.83
C SER A 151 -6.13 24.07 -7.17
N VAL A 152 -5.10 24.91 -7.17
CA VAL A 152 -4.66 25.69 -8.34
C VAL A 152 -3.70 24.90 -9.21
N THR A 153 -2.72 24.22 -8.59
CA THR A 153 -1.73 23.44 -9.34
C THR A 153 -2.28 22.08 -9.76
N ALA A 154 -3.17 21.52 -8.93
CA ALA A 154 -3.64 20.17 -9.11
C ALA A 154 -4.72 20.06 -10.21
N LYS A 155 -5.56 21.08 -10.47
CA LYS A 155 -6.78 20.92 -11.29
C LYS A 155 -7.59 19.67 -10.88
N ALA A 156 -7.50 19.29 -9.62
CA ALA A 156 -8.07 18.08 -9.06
C ALA A 156 -9.44 18.40 -8.47
N ASP A 157 -10.44 17.61 -8.84
CA ASP A 157 -11.73 17.60 -8.18
C ASP A 157 -11.66 16.62 -7.02
N ILE A 158 -11.77 17.12 -5.78
CA ILE A 158 -11.61 16.29 -4.58
C ILE A 158 -12.91 15.50 -4.36
N ASP A 159 -12.91 14.23 -4.76
CA ASP A 159 -14.08 13.35 -4.66
C ASP A 159 -13.99 12.37 -3.49
N GLY A 160 -12.89 12.37 -2.76
CA GLY A 160 -12.72 11.51 -1.59
C GLY A 160 -11.62 11.94 -0.63
N VAL A 161 -11.82 11.57 0.64
CA VAL A 161 -10.81 11.64 1.70
C VAL A 161 -10.77 10.31 2.42
N VAL A 162 -9.59 9.76 2.61
CA VAL A 162 -9.42 8.41 3.17
C VAL A 162 -8.34 8.37 4.23
N LEU A 163 -8.63 7.68 5.33
CA LEU A 163 -7.66 7.29 6.33
C LEU A 163 -7.13 5.90 6.00
N MET A 164 -5.82 5.77 5.86
CA MET A 164 -5.12 4.50 5.69
C MET A 164 -4.42 4.14 6.99
N ALA A 165 -4.76 3.00 7.59
CA ALA A 165 -4.00 2.51 8.74
C ALA A 165 -2.60 2.09 8.29
N PRO A 166 -1.55 2.36 9.09
CA PRO A 166 -0.19 1.95 8.79
C PRO A 166 -0.10 0.43 8.68
N SER A 167 0.72 -0.05 7.75
CA SER A 167 0.91 -1.49 7.58
C SER A 167 1.90 -2.04 8.60
N SER A 168 1.62 -3.25 9.09
CA SER A 168 2.59 -4.12 9.76
C SER A 168 2.45 -5.49 9.13
N THR A 169 3.48 -5.92 8.39
CA THR A 169 3.38 -7.09 7.54
C THR A 169 4.59 -8.00 7.64
N THR A 170 4.30 -9.28 7.83
CA THR A 170 5.26 -10.37 7.82
C THR A 170 4.56 -11.64 7.36
N HIS A 171 5.26 -12.54 6.68
CA HIS A 171 4.71 -13.83 6.25
C HIS A 171 3.36 -13.68 5.51
N SER A 172 3.29 -12.75 4.55
CA SER A 172 2.08 -12.44 3.78
C SER A 172 0.87 -12.00 4.62
N THR A 173 1.10 -11.58 5.87
CA THR A 173 0.05 -11.31 6.84
C THR A 173 0.11 -9.86 7.31
N ASN A 174 -0.98 -9.13 7.11
CA ASN A 174 -1.14 -7.76 7.57
C ASN A 174 -2.54 -7.58 8.15
N PHE A 175 -2.66 -7.64 9.48
CA PHE A 175 -3.94 -7.48 10.18
C PHE A 175 -4.32 -6.01 10.41
N ASN A 176 -3.41 -5.07 10.18
CA ASN A 176 -3.64 -3.68 10.51
C ASN A 176 -4.21 -2.87 9.34
N GLN A 177 -3.76 -3.15 8.10
CA GLN A 177 -4.16 -2.37 6.93
C GLN A 177 -5.69 -2.27 6.80
N ARG A 178 -6.17 -1.04 6.59
CA ARG A 178 -7.56 -0.71 6.30
C ARG A 178 -7.63 0.66 5.68
N ALA A 179 -8.65 0.86 4.85
CA ALA A 179 -9.03 2.16 4.32
C ALA A 179 -10.37 2.56 4.96
N VAL A 180 -10.45 3.78 5.48
CA VAL A 180 -11.68 4.35 6.05
C VAL A 180 -11.96 5.66 5.35
N GLY A 181 -12.98 5.69 4.50
CA GLY A 181 -13.45 6.93 3.87
C GLY A 181 -14.04 7.88 4.90
N LEU A 182 -13.71 9.17 4.78
CA LEU A 182 -14.32 10.25 5.54
C LEU A 182 -15.42 10.91 4.70
N ARG A 183 -16.49 11.35 5.37
CA ARG A 183 -17.55 12.08 4.69
C ARG A 183 -17.11 13.52 4.47
N ILE A 184 -17.11 13.98 3.22
CA ILE A 184 -16.98 15.40 2.89
C ILE A 184 -18.30 16.10 3.24
N LEU A 185 -18.22 17.11 4.10
CA LEU A 185 -19.36 17.93 4.53
C LEU A 185 -19.51 19.17 3.64
N SER A 186 -18.39 19.78 3.26
CA SER A 186 -18.34 20.93 2.34
C SER A 186 -16.95 21.06 1.71
N ASP A 187 -16.91 21.60 0.49
CA ASP A 187 -15.72 22.03 -0.22
C ASP A 187 -15.93 23.46 -0.72
N ASP A 188 -15.00 24.36 -0.44
CA ASP A 188 -15.06 25.75 -0.93
C ASP A 188 -14.57 25.88 -2.38
N ASN A 189 -13.99 24.82 -2.97
CA ASN A 189 -13.33 24.79 -4.27
C ASN A 189 -12.20 25.82 -4.42
N SER A 190 -11.72 26.36 -3.30
CA SER A 190 -10.59 27.30 -3.20
C SER A 190 -9.44 26.77 -2.34
N GLY A 191 -9.54 25.55 -1.83
CA GLY A 191 -8.47 24.86 -1.10
C GLY A 191 -8.82 24.50 0.34
N THR A 192 -10.08 24.64 0.76
CA THR A 192 -10.55 24.28 2.11
C THR A 192 -11.66 23.24 2.03
N LEU A 193 -11.47 22.13 2.73
CA LEU A 193 -12.42 21.04 2.80
C LEU A 193 -12.81 20.80 4.26
N VAL A 194 -14.10 20.62 4.53
CA VAL A 194 -14.56 20.16 5.85
C VAL A 194 -15.01 18.72 5.74
N VAL A 195 -14.42 17.85 6.55
CA VAL A 195 -14.74 16.42 6.63
C VAL A 195 -15.30 16.05 7.98
N GLN A 196 -16.07 14.96 8.04
CA GLN A 196 -16.47 14.33 9.29
C GLN A 196 -15.52 13.18 9.63
N GLY A 197 -14.99 13.19 10.85
CA GLY A 197 -14.20 12.07 11.38
C GLY A 197 -14.99 10.76 11.43
N PRO A 198 -14.33 9.59 11.57
CA PRO A 198 -15.00 8.30 11.53
C PRO A 198 -16.12 8.21 12.57
N PRO A 199 -17.19 7.43 12.32
CA PRO A 199 -18.37 7.44 13.17
C PRO A 199 -18.10 6.87 14.57
N ASN A 200 -17.18 5.91 14.70
CA ASN A 200 -16.77 5.31 15.96
C ASN A 200 -15.50 4.45 15.83
N ARG A 201 -14.95 4.08 16.98
CA ARG A 201 -13.75 3.24 17.14
C ARG A 201 -13.84 1.82 16.58
N ASN A 202 -15.04 1.29 16.31
CA ASN A 202 -15.19 -0.06 15.75
C ASN A 202 -14.93 -0.07 14.24
N ILE A 203 -15.16 1.08 13.57
CA ILE A 203 -14.85 1.27 12.15
C ILE A 203 -13.36 1.63 11.97
N ALA A 204 -12.90 2.64 12.73
CA ALA A 204 -11.52 3.08 12.73
C ALA A 204 -10.98 2.99 14.16
N PRO A 205 -10.28 1.90 14.54
CA PRO A 205 -9.66 1.78 15.86
C PRO A 205 -8.71 2.94 16.19
N PRO A 206 -8.58 3.36 17.47
CA PRO A 206 -7.66 4.43 17.86
C PRO A 206 -6.22 4.13 17.44
N GLY A 207 -5.48 5.17 17.06
CA GLY A 207 -4.12 5.04 16.57
C GLY A 207 -3.78 6.06 15.49
N TRP A 208 -2.61 5.87 14.87
CA TRP A 208 -2.13 6.70 13.78
C TRP A 208 -2.70 6.24 12.43
N TYR A 209 -3.04 7.20 11.59
CA TYR A 209 -3.51 7.00 10.22
C TYR A 209 -2.82 7.96 9.27
N MET A 210 -2.58 7.52 8.04
CA MET A 210 -2.20 8.38 6.93
C MET A 210 -3.48 8.90 6.26
N LEU A 211 -3.70 10.21 6.25
CA LEU A 211 -4.82 10.85 5.58
C LEU A 211 -4.43 11.23 4.15
N PHE A 212 -5.19 10.75 3.16
CA PHE A 212 -5.02 11.05 1.75
C PHE A 212 -6.24 11.76 1.18
N LEU A 213 -6.01 12.63 0.19
CA LEU A 213 -7.05 13.16 -0.70
C LEU A 213 -7.09 12.33 -1.99
N LEU A 214 -8.29 12.15 -2.53
CA LEU A 214 -8.55 11.47 -3.80
C LEU A 214 -9.08 12.46 -4.84
N SER A 215 -8.72 12.22 -6.10
CA SER A 215 -9.36 12.80 -7.27
C SER A 215 -9.50 11.69 -8.32
N GLY A 216 -10.69 11.09 -8.39
CA GLY A 216 -10.91 9.84 -9.11
C GLY A 216 -10.06 8.72 -8.52
N GLN A 217 -9.19 8.11 -9.35
CA GLN A 217 -8.26 7.09 -8.86
C GLN A 217 -6.89 7.66 -8.46
N ALA A 218 -6.61 8.93 -8.75
CA ALA A 218 -5.38 9.61 -8.31
C ALA A 218 -5.48 9.98 -6.83
N TYR A 219 -4.35 10.02 -6.13
CA TYR A 219 -4.31 10.36 -4.72
C TYR A 219 -3.06 11.17 -4.34
N SER A 220 -3.19 11.97 -3.30
CA SER A 220 -2.13 12.86 -2.80
C SER A 220 -0.97 12.10 -2.14
N GLY A 221 0.05 12.83 -1.67
CA GLY A 221 0.80 12.39 -0.49
C GLY A 221 -0.05 12.57 0.78
N SER A 222 0.27 11.84 1.83
CA SER A 222 -0.49 11.85 3.09
C SER A 222 0.08 12.77 4.16
N MET A 223 -0.76 13.10 5.13
CA MET A 223 -0.34 13.59 6.44
C MET A 223 -0.77 12.61 7.53
N TRP A 224 0.02 12.49 8.59
CA TRP A 224 -0.32 11.66 9.73
C TRP A 224 -1.34 12.36 10.63
N VAL A 225 -2.41 11.65 10.97
CA VAL A 225 -3.41 12.08 11.95
C VAL A 225 -3.60 10.99 12.99
N GLN A 226 -4.01 11.36 14.19
CA GLN A 226 -4.26 10.43 15.28
C GLN A 226 -5.74 10.40 15.66
N LEU A 227 -6.28 9.19 15.81
CA LEU A 227 -7.57 8.96 16.46
C LEU A 227 -7.30 8.60 17.92
N LEU A 228 -7.78 9.42 18.86
CA LEU A 228 -7.64 9.18 20.30
C LEU A 228 -8.76 8.27 20.83
N LEU A 229 -8.64 7.85 22.10
CA LEU A 229 -9.65 7.03 22.80
C LEU A 229 -10.90 7.84 23.15
#